data_AF-A0A8C6EYF1-F1
#
_entry.id   AF-A0A8C6EYF1-F1
#
_cell.length_a   1.000
_cell.length_b   1.000
_cell.length_c   1.000
_cell.angle_alpha   90.00
_cell.angle_beta   90.00
_cell.angle_gamma   90.00
#
_symmetry.space_group_name_H-M   'P 1'
#
loop_
_entity.id
_entity.type
_entity.pdbx_description
1 polymer ?
#
loop_
_entity_poly.entity_id
_entity_poly.type
_entity_poly.pdbx_seq_one_letter_code
_entity_poly.pdbx_strand_id
1 'polypeptide(L)'
;MILYLTDPKGSTKKLLELINEFSKVAGYKINMHKSKAFLYISDKSSEMEMRTTTPFTISSKKTKYLGINLTKEVKDLYNENYRTLKREIEEDQRRWKNIPCSWIGRRVHIFSAKGVQYTQLLTKFSIKKK
;
A
#
# COMPACT_ATOMS: atom_id res chain seq x y z
N MET A 1 -7.50 -2.13 2.55
CA MET A 1 -8.27 -1.63 1.40
C MET A 1 -7.82 -0.21 1.12
N ILE A 2 -7.58 0.14 -0.14
CA ILE A 2 -7.24 1.51 -0.57
C ILE A 2 -8.40 2.00 -1.41
N LEU A 3 -8.88 3.21 -1.15
CA LEU A 3 -10.00 3.83 -1.84
C LEU A 3 -9.60 5.22 -2.32
N TYR A 4 -10.16 5.63 -3.45
CA TYR A 4 -9.98 6.96 -4.03
C TYR A 4 -11.34 7.63 -4.12
N LEU A 5 -11.43 8.87 -3.64
CA LEU A 5 -12.65 9.67 -3.67
C LEU A 5 -12.39 10.92 -4.52
N THR A 6 -13.21 11.11 -5.56
CA THR A 6 -13.12 12.28 -6.43
C THR A 6 -13.67 13.53 -5.75
N ASP A 7 -14.79 13.41 -5.02
CA ASP A 7 -15.36 14.46 -4.19
C ASP A 7 -15.29 14.05 -2.70
N PRO A 8 -14.23 14.40 -1.97
CA PRO A 8 -14.07 14.00 -0.58
C PRO A 8 -15.11 14.63 0.34
N LYS A 9 -15.60 15.85 0.06
CA LYS A 9 -16.52 16.57 0.94
C LYS A 9 -17.91 15.92 0.92
N GLY A 10 -18.44 15.62 -0.27
CA GLY A 10 -19.73 14.94 -0.41
C GLY A 10 -19.66 13.42 -0.15
N SER A 11 -18.57 12.76 -0.56
CA SER A 11 -18.52 11.29 -0.58
C SER A 11 -18.10 10.64 0.74
N THR A 12 -17.37 11.35 1.61
CA THR A 12 -16.83 10.73 2.85
C THR A 12 -17.93 10.22 3.77
N LYS A 13 -19.05 10.96 3.89
CA LYS A 13 -20.20 10.53 4.72
C LYS A 13 -20.82 9.24 4.18
N LYS A 14 -21.14 9.23 2.87
CA LYS A 14 -21.72 8.06 2.19
C LYS A 14 -20.79 6.85 2.25
N LEU A 15 -19.48 7.07 2.12
CA LEU A 15 -18.50 5.99 2.27
C LEU A 15 -18.54 5.39 3.68
N LEU A 16 -18.61 6.23 4.72
CA LEU A 16 -18.65 5.76 6.10
C LEU A 16 -19.93 4.97 6.40
N GLU A 17 -21.06 5.40 5.87
CA GLU A 17 -22.34 4.68 5.94
C GLU A 17 -22.22 3.29 5.30
N LEU A 18 -21.77 3.21 4.05
CA LEU A 18 -21.59 1.93 3.33
C LEU A 18 -20.64 0.99 4.06
N ILE A 19 -19.52 1.54 4.56
CA ILE A 19 -18.56 0.78 5.36
C ILE A 19 -19.22 0.23 6.62
N ASN A 20 -20.04 1.02 7.32
CA ASN A 20 -20.72 0.62 8.54
C ASN A 20 -21.81 -0.43 8.27
N GLU A 21 -22.56 -0.30 7.17
CA GLU A 21 -23.53 -1.31 6.73
C GLU A 21 -22.86 -2.64 6.42
N PHE A 22 -21.80 -2.61 5.60
CA PHE A 22 -21.02 -3.81 5.31
C PHE A 22 -20.42 -4.42 6.58
N SER A 23 -19.91 -3.58 7.49
CA SER A 23 -19.35 -3.98 8.78
C SER A 23 -20.38 -4.71 9.65
N LYS A 24 -21.65 -4.28 9.66
CA LYS A 24 -22.74 -4.97 10.37
C LYS A 24 -23.00 -6.35 9.80
N VAL A 25 -23.04 -6.48 8.48
CA VAL A 25 -23.28 -7.77 7.80
C VAL A 25 -22.10 -8.73 8.02
N ALA A 26 -20.88 -8.24 7.88
CA ALA A 26 -19.67 -9.05 7.98
C ALA A 26 -19.18 -9.29 9.43
N GLY A 27 -19.76 -8.59 10.41
CA GLY A 27 -19.34 -8.67 11.81
C GLY A 27 -17.96 -8.05 12.12
N TYR A 28 -17.45 -7.18 11.24
CA TYR A 28 -16.16 -6.50 11.44
C TYR A 28 -16.34 -5.06 11.90
N LYS A 29 -15.36 -4.53 12.64
CA LYS A 29 -15.33 -3.11 13.05
C LYS A 29 -14.11 -2.42 12.47
N ILE A 30 -14.33 -1.34 11.72
CA ILE A 30 -13.24 -0.53 11.19
C ILE A 30 -12.51 0.19 12.33
N ASN A 31 -11.19 0.10 12.33
CA ASN A 31 -10.36 0.87 13.24
C ASN A 31 -10.00 2.22 12.60
N MET A 32 -10.64 3.28 13.09
CA MET A 32 -10.47 4.62 12.55
C MET A 32 -9.05 5.17 12.78
N HIS A 33 -8.43 4.88 13.93
CA HIS A 33 -7.08 5.34 14.27
C HIS A 33 -5.98 4.71 13.41
N LYS A 34 -6.18 3.47 12.95
CA LYS A 34 -5.27 2.79 12.02
C LYS A 34 -5.51 3.21 10.57
N SER A 35 -6.68 3.76 10.27
CA SER A 35 -7.06 4.21 8.94
C SER A 35 -6.44 5.58 8.65
N LYS A 36 -5.69 5.66 7.55
CA LYS A 36 -5.00 6.87 7.14
C LYS A 36 -5.51 7.36 5.80
N ALA A 37 -5.65 8.67 5.67
CA ALA A 37 -6.07 9.32 4.45
C ALA A 37 -4.99 10.30 3.95
N PHE A 38 -4.90 10.44 2.64
CA PHE A 38 -4.16 11.52 1.99
C PHE A 38 -5.18 12.45 1.33
N LEU A 39 -5.07 13.76 1.59
CA LEU A 39 -5.91 14.75 0.95
C LEU A 39 -5.19 15.38 -0.24
N TYR A 40 -5.85 15.36 -1.40
CA TYR A 40 -5.39 16.02 -2.62
C TYR A 40 -6.22 17.27 -2.89
N ILE A 41 -6.13 18.23 -1.98
CA ILE A 41 -6.80 19.53 -2.07
C ILE A 41 -5.70 20.58 -2.25
N SER A 42 -5.84 21.45 -3.24
CA SER A 42 -4.89 22.53 -3.53
C SER A 42 -5.11 23.75 -2.63
N ASP A 43 -6.35 24.04 -2.28
CA ASP A 43 -6.70 25.14 -1.39
C ASP A 43 -6.40 24.79 0.08
N LYS A 44 -5.57 25.61 0.72
CA LYS A 44 -5.14 25.42 2.10
C LYS A 44 -6.29 25.56 3.10
N SER A 45 -7.24 26.47 2.83
CA SER A 45 -8.38 26.69 3.71
C SER A 45 -9.27 25.45 3.75
N SER A 46 -9.64 24.94 2.56
CA SER A 46 -10.42 23.71 2.39
C SER A 46 -9.69 22.47 2.92
N GLU A 47 -8.35 22.40 2.77
CA GLU A 47 -7.56 21.31 3.36
C GLU A 47 -7.65 21.32 4.90
N MET A 48 -7.61 22.50 5.53
CA MET A 48 -7.70 22.64 6.97
C MET A 48 -9.11 22.32 7.49
N GLU A 49 -10.16 22.79 6.81
CA GLU A 49 -11.56 22.42 7.10
C GLU A 49 -11.76 20.90 7.01
N MET A 50 -11.15 20.26 6.00
CA MET A 50 -11.26 18.81 5.83
C MET A 50 -10.46 18.04 6.88
N ARG A 51 -9.34 18.60 7.36
CA ARG A 51 -8.54 18.02 8.44
C ARG A 51 -9.28 17.93 9.76
N THR A 52 -10.16 18.89 10.05
CA THR A 52 -10.97 18.90 11.26
C THR A 52 -12.25 18.09 11.11
N THR A 53 -12.82 18.03 9.90
CA THR A 53 -14.11 17.36 9.64
C THR A 53 -13.98 15.85 9.43
N THR A 54 -12.88 15.38 8.84
CA THR A 54 -12.71 13.98 8.48
C THR A 54 -12.41 13.12 9.73
N PRO A 55 -13.08 11.95 9.89
CA PRO A 55 -12.82 11.06 11.02
C PRO A 55 -11.49 10.29 10.89
N PHE A 56 -10.90 10.23 9.70
CA PHE A 56 -9.64 9.53 9.43
C PHE A 56 -8.40 10.35 9.84
N THR A 57 -7.34 9.68 10.27
CA THR A 57 -6.06 10.35 10.50
C THR A 57 -5.42 10.76 9.17
N ILE A 58 -5.30 12.06 8.93
CA ILE A 58 -4.68 12.57 7.70
C ILE A 58 -3.17 12.53 7.82
N SER A 59 -2.54 11.81 6.89
CA SER A 59 -1.09 11.75 6.78
C SER A 59 -0.60 12.81 5.80
N SER A 60 0.48 13.53 6.17
CA SER A 60 1.01 14.63 5.37
C SER A 60 2.06 14.21 4.34
N LYS A 61 2.75 13.07 4.53
CA LYS A 61 3.92 12.70 3.72
C LYS A 61 3.89 11.26 3.23
N LYS A 62 4.07 10.29 4.14
CA LYS A 62 4.23 8.87 3.78
C LYS A 62 3.57 7.94 4.78
N THR A 63 3.09 6.80 4.28
CA THR A 63 2.59 5.70 5.09
C THR A 63 2.96 4.38 4.46
N LYS A 64 3.41 3.43 5.28
CA LYS A 64 3.74 2.08 4.81
C LYS A 64 2.49 1.21 4.78
N TYR A 65 2.22 0.57 3.65
CA TYR A 65 1.15 -0.41 3.47
C TYR A 65 1.72 -1.66 2.78
N LEU A 66 1.64 -2.82 3.46
CA LEU A 66 2.11 -4.13 2.95
C LEU A 66 3.58 -4.19 2.46
N GLY A 67 4.41 -3.27 2.94
CA GLY A 67 5.82 -3.16 2.52
C GLY A 67 6.09 -2.03 1.54
N ILE A 68 5.05 -1.42 0.96
CA ILE A 68 5.14 -0.33 -0.01
C ILE A 68 4.93 0.99 0.73
N ASN A 69 5.78 1.98 0.45
CA ASN A 69 5.60 3.35 0.91
C ASN A 69 4.59 4.05 0.01
N LEU A 70 3.42 4.34 0.56
CA LEU A 70 2.41 5.19 -0.07
C LEU A 70 2.71 6.65 0.25
N THR A 71 2.76 7.48 -0.78
CA THR A 71 2.97 8.93 -0.74
C THR A 71 1.70 9.66 -1.16
N LYS A 72 1.59 10.94 -0.77
CA LYS A 72 0.51 11.82 -1.24
C LYS A 72 0.57 12.02 -2.76
N GLU A 73 1.78 12.17 -3.31
CA GLU A 73 2.00 12.34 -4.74
C GLU A 73 2.29 11.01 -5.42
N VAL A 74 1.53 10.71 -6.47
CA VAL A 74 1.67 9.46 -7.23
C VAL A 74 3.04 9.37 -7.91
N LYS A 75 3.62 10.51 -8.31
CA LYS A 75 4.94 10.58 -8.96
C LYS A 75 6.05 10.05 -8.05
N ASP A 76 5.95 10.29 -6.75
CA ASP A 76 6.96 9.88 -5.78
C ASP A 76 6.90 8.39 -5.44
N LEU A 77 5.75 7.74 -5.65
CA LEU A 77 5.57 6.31 -5.37
C LEU A 77 6.62 5.45 -6.10
N TYR A 78 6.92 5.78 -7.36
CA TYR A 78 7.91 5.05 -8.15
C TYR A 78 9.31 5.20 -7.54
N ASN A 79 9.75 6.43 -7.28
CA ASN A 79 11.10 6.67 -6.79
C ASN A 79 11.32 6.11 -5.38
N GLU A 80 10.34 6.26 -4.48
CA GLU A 80 10.42 5.77 -3.10
C GLU A 80 10.49 4.24 -3.02
N ASN A 81 9.77 3.53 -3.90
CA ASN A 81 9.68 2.07 -3.85
C ASN A 81 10.61 1.39 -4.84
N TYR A 82 10.56 1.75 -6.12
CA TYR A 82 11.28 1.04 -7.18
C TYR A 82 12.79 1.17 -7.05
N ARG A 83 13.30 2.36 -6.69
CA ARG A 83 14.75 2.57 -6.49
C ARG A 83 15.28 1.66 -5.37
N THR A 84 14.55 1.60 -4.27
CA THR A 84 14.88 0.75 -3.12
C THR A 84 14.81 -0.72 -3.49
N LEU A 85 13.71 -1.15 -4.11
CA LEU A 85 13.49 -2.52 -4.55
C LEU A 85 14.55 -2.98 -5.56
N LYS A 86 14.93 -2.11 -6.51
CA LYS A 86 15.99 -2.39 -7.48
C LYS A 86 17.33 -2.65 -6.79
N ARG A 87 17.69 -1.83 -5.80
CA ARG A 87 18.93 -2.02 -5.03
C ARG A 87 18.91 -3.34 -4.25
N GLU A 88 17.80 -3.67 -3.60
CA GLU A 88 17.63 -4.95 -2.90
C GLU A 88 17.83 -6.14 -3.85
N ILE A 89 17.23 -6.09 -5.03
CA ILE A 89 17.40 -7.12 -6.07
C ILE A 89 18.86 -7.22 -6.53
N GLU A 90 19.56 -6.10 -6.73
CA GLU A 90 20.97 -6.07 -7.12
C GLU A 90 21.89 -6.63 -6.02
N GLU A 91 21.61 -6.32 -4.76
CA GLU A 91 22.34 -6.86 -3.61
C GLU A 91 22.12 -8.37 -3.47
N ASP A 92 20.88 -8.84 -3.62
CA ASP A 92 20.56 -10.27 -3.59
C ASP A 92 21.23 -11.00 -4.75
N GLN A 93 21.23 -10.43 -5.96
CA GLN A 93 21.99 -10.98 -7.08
C GLN A 93 23.49 -11.09 -6.79
N ARG A 94 24.08 -10.07 -6.14
CA ARG A 94 25.51 -10.09 -5.77
C ARG A 94 25.81 -11.16 -4.73
N ARG A 95 24.95 -11.29 -3.71
CA ARG A 95 25.03 -12.36 -2.71
C ARG A 95 24.98 -13.72 -3.38
N TRP A 96 24.05 -13.92 -4.33
CA TRP A 96 23.87 -15.20 -5.02
C TRP A 96 25.00 -15.55 -5.98
N LYS A 97 25.63 -14.56 -6.62
CA LYS A 97 26.83 -14.79 -7.45
C LYS A 97 27.97 -15.44 -6.66
N ASN A 98 28.06 -15.15 -5.36
CA ASN A 98 29.13 -15.63 -4.49
C ASN A 98 28.83 -16.97 -3.81
N ILE A 99 27.64 -17.57 -4.02
CA ILE A 99 27.30 -18.87 -3.44
C ILE A 99 27.92 -19.99 -4.30
N PRO A 100 28.75 -20.88 -3.73
CA PRO A 100 29.31 -22.01 -4.46
C PRO A 100 28.20 -23.04 -4.72
N CYS A 101 27.59 -22.95 -5.90
CA CYS A 101 26.54 -23.86 -6.35
C CYS A 101 26.63 -24.11 -7.87
N SER A 102 26.07 -25.23 -8.33
CA SER A 102 26.05 -25.60 -9.74
C SER A 102 25.17 -24.66 -10.56
N TRP A 103 25.42 -24.56 -11.88
CA TRP A 103 24.63 -23.71 -12.79
C TRP A 103 23.13 -24.08 -12.80
N ILE A 104 22.81 -25.37 -12.64
CA ILE A 104 21.44 -25.89 -12.53
C ILE A 104 20.84 -25.50 -11.18
N GLY A 105 21.60 -25.64 -10.09
CA GLY A 105 21.21 -25.17 -8.76
C GLY A 105 20.88 -23.68 -8.74
N ARG A 106 21.69 -22.84 -9.41
CA ARG A 106 21.41 -21.39 -9.54
C ARG A 106 20.11 -21.12 -10.29
N ARG A 107 19.86 -21.77 -11.44
CA ARG A 107 18.61 -21.56 -12.19
C ARG A 107 17.40 -21.90 -11.33
N VAL A 108 17.35 -23.11 -10.77
CA VAL A 108 16.21 -23.57 -9.98
C VAL A 108 15.95 -22.65 -8.80
N HIS A 109 17.02 -22.22 -8.09
CA HIS A 109 16.89 -21.35 -6.93
C HIS A 109 16.46 -19.92 -7.28
N ILE A 110 16.89 -19.38 -8.43
CA ILE A 110 16.43 -18.06 -8.91
C ILE A 110 14.95 -18.13 -9.31
N PHE A 111 14.53 -19.21 -9.97
CA PHE A 111 13.13 -19.42 -10.35
C PHE A 111 12.23 -19.63 -9.11
N SER A 112 12.70 -20.36 -8.10
CA SER A 112 11.97 -20.51 -6.84
C SER A 112 11.91 -19.22 -6.03
N ALA A 113 13.02 -18.46 -5.92
CA ALA A 113 13.04 -17.18 -5.23
C ALA A 113 12.12 -16.14 -5.91
N LYS A 114 12.19 -16.03 -7.25
CA LYS A 114 11.27 -15.16 -8.01
C LYS A 114 9.83 -15.65 -7.92
N GLY A 115 9.58 -16.95 -8.01
CA GLY A 115 8.25 -17.55 -7.87
C GLY A 115 7.62 -17.31 -6.49
N VAL A 116 8.41 -17.39 -5.41
CA VAL A 116 7.99 -17.03 -4.04
C VAL A 116 7.69 -15.53 -3.95
N GLN A 117 8.47 -14.67 -4.61
CA GLN A 117 8.22 -13.22 -4.62
C GLN A 117 6.96 -12.84 -5.41
N TYR A 118 6.73 -13.46 -6.57
CA TYR A 118 5.51 -13.28 -7.36
C TYR A 118 4.28 -13.80 -6.62
N THR A 119 4.37 -14.96 -5.97
CA THR A 119 3.27 -15.49 -5.17
C THR A 119 2.99 -14.63 -3.93
N GLN A 120 4.01 -14.07 -3.27
CA GLN A 120 3.85 -13.09 -2.19
C GLN A 120 3.26 -11.75 -2.66
N LEU A 121 3.61 -11.29 -3.86
CA LEU A 121 2.98 -10.10 -4.47
C LEU A 121 1.52 -10.40 -4.81
N LEU A 122 1.23 -11.53 -5.46
CA LEU A 122 -0.14 -11.92 -5.83
C LEU A 122 -1.04 -12.18 -4.61
N THR A 123 -0.52 -12.76 -3.52
CA THR A 123 -1.28 -12.89 -2.26
C THR A 123 -1.43 -11.57 -1.50
N LYS A 124 -0.56 -10.57 -1.74
CA LYS A 124 -0.74 -9.20 -1.20
C LYS A 124 -1.76 -8.39 -2.00
N PHE A 125 -1.92 -8.65 -3.30
CA PHE A 125 -2.93 -8.01 -4.16
C PHE A 125 -4.29 -8.72 -4.14
N SER A 126 -4.31 -10.04 -3.99
CA SER A 126 -5.54 -10.83 -3.88
C SER A 126 -6.00 -10.86 -2.42
N ILE A 127 -6.97 -9.98 -2.15
CA ILE A 127 -7.96 -10.01 -1.07
C ILE A 127 -8.02 -11.37 -0.33
N LYS A 128 -7.80 -11.33 0.99
CA LYS A 128 -8.35 -12.33 1.92
C LYS A 128 -9.88 -12.34 1.74
N LYS A 129 -10.39 -13.19 0.86
CA LYS A 129 -11.74 -13.73 0.93
C LYS A 129 -11.69 -14.92 1.88
N LYS A 130 -12.19 -14.74 3.09
CA LYS A 130 -12.80 -15.77 3.92
C LYS A 130 -14.05 -15.16 4.49
#